data_AF-Q2TBA8-F1
#
_entry.id   AF-Q2TBA8-F1
#
_cell.length_a   1.000
_cell.length_b   1.000
_cell.length_c   1.000
_cell.angle_alpha   90.00
_cell.angle_beta   90.00
_cell.angle_gamma   90.00
#
_symmetry.space_group_name_H-M   'P 1'
#
loop_
_entity.id
_entity.type
_entity.pdbx_description
1 polymer ?
#
loop_
_entity_poly.entity_id
_entity_poly.type
_entity_poly.pdbx_seq_one_letter_code
_entity_poly.pdbx_strand_id
1 'polypeptide(L)'
;MLQLWKVVRPARQLELHRLILLLIGFSLVSMGFLAYYVSTSPKAKEPLPLPLGDCSSSGAAGPGPARPPVPPRPQRPPETTRTEPVVLVFVESAYSQLGQEIVAILESSRFRYSTELAPGRGDMPTLTDHTHGRYVLVIYENLLKYVNLDAWSRELLDRYCVEYGVGIIGFFRAREHSLLSAQLKGFPLFLHSNLGLRDYQVNPSAPLLHLTRPSRLEPGPLPGDDWTIFQSNHSTYEPVLIASHRPAELSMPGPVLRRARLPTVVQDLGLHDGIQRVLFGHGLSFWLHKLVFVDAVAYLTGKRLCLDLDRYILVDIDDIFVGKEGTRMKVADVEALLTTQNKLRTLVPNFTFNLGFSGKFYHTGTEEEDAGDDMLLKHRREFWWFPHMWSHMQPHLFHNRSVLADQMRLNKQFALLYEAWKSVWGIQVTSTEEYPHLRPARYRRGFIHNGIMVLPRQTCGLFTHTIFYNEYPGGSRELDRSIRGGELFLTVLLNPHPLADQCLYDPSVKLWK
;
A
#
# COMPACT_ATOMS: atom_id res chain seq x y z
N MET A 1 -13.71 -42.87 -46.78
CA MET A 1 -13.25 -41.71 -45.98
C MET A 1 -14.34 -41.11 -45.07
N LEU A 2 -15.59 -40.91 -45.53
CA LEU A 2 -16.67 -40.33 -44.70
C LEU A 2 -17.27 -41.23 -43.60
N GLN A 3 -17.11 -42.56 -43.68
CA GLN A 3 -17.66 -43.50 -42.70
C GLN A 3 -16.81 -43.61 -41.40
N LEU A 4 -15.48 -43.45 -41.48
CA LEU A 4 -14.61 -43.45 -40.29
C LEU A 4 -14.82 -42.22 -39.39
N TRP A 5 -15.11 -41.06 -39.99
CA TRP A 5 -15.30 -39.80 -39.25
C TRP A 5 -16.57 -39.79 -38.37
N LYS A 6 -17.57 -40.62 -38.68
CA LYS A 6 -18.80 -40.76 -37.88
C LYS A 6 -18.59 -41.55 -36.59
N VAL A 7 -17.56 -42.40 -36.51
CA VAL A 7 -17.24 -43.21 -35.32
C VAL A 7 -16.19 -42.54 -34.43
N VAL A 8 -15.25 -41.79 -35.02
CA VAL A 8 -14.15 -41.15 -34.28
C VAL A 8 -14.60 -39.92 -33.46
N ARG A 9 -15.62 -39.18 -33.92
CA ARG A 9 -16.17 -38.02 -33.19
C ARG A 9 -16.84 -38.37 -31.85
N PRO A 10 -17.77 -39.34 -31.77
CA PRO A 10 -18.41 -39.69 -30.50
C PRO A 10 -17.42 -40.36 -29.52
N ALA A 11 -16.44 -41.13 -30.01
CA ALA A 11 -15.40 -41.72 -29.16
C ALA A 11 -14.52 -40.65 -28.50
N ARG A 12 -14.09 -39.62 -29.23
CA ARG A 12 -13.35 -38.47 -28.68
C ARG A 12 -14.16 -37.63 -27.69
N GLN A 13 -15.47 -37.45 -27.94
CA GLN A 13 -16.33 -36.78 -26.98
C GLN A 13 -16.49 -37.58 -25.68
N LEU A 14 -16.55 -38.91 -25.76
CA LEU A 14 -16.64 -39.78 -24.59
C LEU A 14 -15.36 -39.73 -23.73
N GLU A 15 -14.19 -39.69 -24.36
CA GLU A 15 -12.92 -39.51 -23.65
C GLU A 15 -12.80 -38.12 -23.02
N LEU A 16 -13.25 -37.06 -23.70
CA LEU A 16 -13.24 -35.71 -23.14
C LEU A 16 -14.16 -35.58 -21.92
N HIS A 17 -15.36 -36.17 -21.96
CA HIS A 17 -16.28 -36.18 -20.80
C HIS A 17 -15.68 -36.94 -19.61
N ARG A 18 -15.00 -38.07 -19.86
CA ARG A 18 -14.29 -38.81 -18.80
C ARG A 18 -13.16 -38.00 -18.18
N LEU A 19 -12.43 -37.24 -19.00
CA LEU A 19 -11.34 -36.37 -18.53
C LEU A 19 -11.87 -35.20 -17.70
N ILE A 20 -12.99 -34.58 -18.11
CA ILE A 20 -13.65 -33.51 -17.36
C ILE A 20 -14.18 -34.04 -16.02
N LEU A 21 -14.81 -35.22 -16.00
CA LEU A 21 -15.30 -35.85 -14.77
C LEU A 21 -14.17 -36.20 -13.80
N LEU A 22 -13.03 -36.69 -14.31
CA LEU A 22 -11.81 -36.91 -13.52
C LEU A 22 -11.27 -35.60 -12.93
N LEU A 23 -11.27 -34.52 -13.71
CA LEU A 23 -10.81 -33.21 -13.25
C LEU A 23 -11.72 -32.65 -12.13
N ILE A 24 -13.04 -32.77 -12.29
CA ILE A 24 -14.02 -32.39 -11.28
C ILE A 24 -13.80 -33.22 -10.01
N GLY A 25 -13.63 -34.54 -10.14
CA GLY A 25 -13.33 -35.42 -9.01
C GLY A 25 -12.05 -35.01 -8.27
N PHE A 26 -10.97 -34.73 -8.98
CA PHE A 26 -9.71 -34.28 -8.39
C PHE A 26 -9.87 -32.93 -7.67
N SER A 27 -10.64 -31.99 -8.25
CA SER A 27 -10.91 -30.69 -7.63
C SER A 27 -11.69 -30.81 -6.33
N LEU A 28 -12.70 -31.69 -6.29
CA LEU A 28 -13.52 -31.93 -5.10
C LEU A 28 -12.70 -32.61 -4.00
N VAL A 29 -11.85 -33.58 -4.36
CA VAL A 29 -10.93 -34.22 -3.41
C VAL A 29 -9.93 -33.21 -2.86
N SER A 30 -9.36 -32.35 -3.70
CA SER A 30 -8.44 -31.29 -3.27
C SER A 30 -9.10 -30.30 -2.32
N MET A 31 -10.34 -29.86 -2.62
CA MET A 31 -11.11 -29.00 -1.71
C MET A 31 -11.43 -29.69 -0.39
N GLY A 32 -11.78 -30.98 -0.41
CA GLY A 32 -11.99 -31.77 0.81
C GLY A 32 -10.73 -31.88 1.67
N PHE A 33 -9.58 -32.11 1.05
CA PHE A 33 -8.29 -32.18 1.73
C PHE A 33 -7.89 -30.85 2.36
N LEU A 34 -8.13 -29.74 1.65
CA LEU A 34 -7.88 -28.39 2.13
C LEU A 34 -8.79 -28.05 3.31
N ALA A 35 -10.09 -28.35 3.20
CA ALA A 35 -11.06 -28.14 4.27
C ALA A 35 -10.72 -28.97 5.52
N TYR A 36 -10.26 -30.22 5.35
CA TYR A 36 -9.80 -31.07 6.45
C TYR A 36 -8.57 -30.48 7.15
N TYR A 37 -7.56 -30.01 6.42
CA TYR A 37 -6.37 -29.42 7.01
C TYR A 37 -6.64 -28.09 7.73
N VAL A 38 -7.54 -27.26 7.18
CA VAL A 38 -7.96 -26.00 7.81
C VAL A 38 -8.76 -26.27 9.09
N SER A 39 -9.61 -27.29 9.10
CA SER A 39 -10.44 -27.62 10.26
C SER A 39 -9.71 -28.40 11.36
N THR A 40 -8.64 -29.13 11.02
CA THR A 40 -7.86 -29.92 12.00
C THR A 40 -6.58 -29.24 12.48
N SER A 41 -6.24 -28.05 11.96
CA SER A 41 -5.10 -27.28 12.44
C SER A 41 -5.32 -26.85 13.91
N PRO A 42 -4.38 -27.18 14.83
CA PRO A 42 -4.55 -26.88 16.24
C PRO A 42 -4.61 -25.36 16.47
N LYS A 43 -5.68 -24.90 17.13
CA LYS A 43 -5.84 -23.52 17.57
C LYS A 43 -4.66 -23.15 18.48
N ALA A 44 -3.77 -22.28 18.01
CA ALA A 44 -2.72 -21.70 18.83
C ALA A 44 -3.37 -21.00 20.03
N LYS A 45 -2.97 -21.38 21.25
CA LYS A 45 -3.43 -20.75 22.49
C LYS A 45 -3.08 -19.26 22.46
N GLU A 46 -4.08 -18.45 22.77
CA GLU A 46 -4.04 -16.99 22.84
C GLU A 46 -3.07 -16.47 23.90
N PRO A 47 -2.25 -15.47 23.58
CA PRO A 47 -1.92 -14.42 24.52
C PRO A 47 -3.01 -13.34 24.49
N LEU A 48 -3.38 -12.86 25.68
CA LEU A 48 -4.35 -11.78 25.93
C LEU A 48 -3.99 -10.50 25.14
N PRO A 49 -4.99 -9.70 24.71
CA PRO A 49 -4.75 -8.42 24.06
C PRO A 49 -4.08 -7.45 25.04
N LEU A 50 -2.88 -6.99 24.69
CA LEU A 50 -2.24 -5.86 25.36
C LEU A 50 -3.06 -4.59 25.06
N PRO A 51 -3.27 -3.70 26.04
CA PRO A 51 -4.09 -2.50 25.86
C PRO A 51 -3.48 -1.59 24.79
N LEU A 52 -4.35 -0.98 23.97
CA LEU A 52 -3.99 0.11 23.07
C LEU A 52 -3.22 1.18 23.87
N GLY A 53 -1.98 1.45 23.46
CA GLY A 53 -1.20 2.54 24.04
C GLY A 53 -1.88 3.87 23.70
N ASP A 54 -2.31 4.58 24.75
CA ASP A 54 -2.82 5.93 24.67
C ASP A 54 -1.79 6.87 24.03
N CYS A 55 -2.13 7.42 22.87
CA CYS A 55 -1.45 8.59 22.33
C CYS A 55 -2.02 9.85 22.99
N SER A 56 -1.77 10.04 24.28
CA SER A 56 -2.06 11.28 25.01
C SER A 56 -0.76 11.92 25.49
N SER A 57 -0.05 12.60 24.58
CA SER A 57 1.02 13.51 24.98
C SER A 57 0.44 14.87 25.40
N SER A 58 -0.25 14.91 26.54
CA SER A 58 -0.44 16.14 27.31
C SER A 58 0.76 16.32 28.23
N GLY A 59 1.82 16.93 27.71
CA GLY A 59 3.01 17.29 28.46
C GLY A 59 3.59 18.58 27.91
N ALA A 60 3.49 19.65 28.70
CA ALA A 60 3.99 20.98 28.38
C ALA A 60 5.45 20.92 27.90
N ALA A 61 5.72 21.53 26.75
CA ALA A 61 7.04 21.61 26.15
C ALA A 61 7.94 22.56 26.96
N GLY A 62 8.91 22.00 27.68
CA GLY A 62 10.13 22.71 28.08
C GLY A 62 11.17 22.68 26.95
N PRO A 63 12.09 23.67 26.86
CA PRO A 63 13.06 23.73 25.78
C PRO A 63 14.13 22.65 25.97
N GLY A 64 14.11 21.64 25.09
CA GLY A 64 15.16 20.61 25.02
C GLY A 64 16.47 21.15 24.41
N PRO A 65 17.61 20.48 24.67
CA PRO A 65 18.92 20.95 24.24
C PRO A 65 19.04 20.98 22.71
N ALA A 66 19.73 22.02 22.22
CA ALA A 66 19.90 22.34 20.80
C ALA A 66 20.49 21.17 19.99
N ARG A 67 19.92 20.95 18.80
CA ARG A 67 20.43 20.03 17.77
C ARG A 67 21.91 20.31 17.49
N PRO A 68 22.79 19.30 17.50
CA PRO A 68 24.11 19.47 16.89
C PRO A 68 23.95 19.73 15.38
N PRO A 69 24.80 20.58 14.78
CA PRO A 69 24.73 20.89 13.37
C PRO A 69 24.94 19.63 12.53
N VAL A 70 24.05 19.44 11.55
CA VAL A 70 24.16 18.39 10.53
C VAL A 70 25.52 18.58 9.82
N PRO A 71 26.37 17.54 9.74
CA PRO A 71 27.62 17.63 9.00
C PRO A 71 27.34 18.06 7.55
N PRO A 72 28.17 18.94 6.96
CA PRO A 72 27.90 19.49 5.64
C PRO A 72 27.80 18.37 4.62
N ARG A 73 26.66 18.34 3.92
CA ARG A 73 26.48 17.58 2.68
C ARG A 73 27.71 17.80 1.78
N PRO A 74 28.25 16.76 1.13
CA PRO A 74 28.91 16.98 -0.14
C PRO A 74 27.89 17.70 -1.03
N GLN A 75 28.18 18.96 -1.39
CA GLN A 75 27.35 19.72 -2.29
C GLN A 75 27.32 18.97 -3.63
N ARG A 76 26.18 18.33 -3.94
CA ARG A 76 25.93 17.86 -5.30
C ARG A 76 25.90 19.10 -6.20
N PRO A 77 26.61 19.12 -7.34
CA PRO A 77 26.41 20.15 -8.33
C PRO A 77 24.93 20.11 -8.80
N PRO A 78 24.34 21.26 -9.13
CA PRO A 78 22.94 21.34 -9.56
C PRO A 78 22.82 20.88 -11.02
N GLU A 79 22.87 19.57 -11.28
CA GLU A 79 22.56 19.00 -12.59
C GLU A 79 21.88 17.63 -12.47
N THR A 80 20.59 17.61 -12.12
CA THR A 80 19.78 16.38 -12.02
C THR A 80 18.93 16.08 -13.26
N THR A 81 19.23 16.71 -14.40
CA THR A 81 18.52 16.50 -15.68
C THR A 81 19.13 15.42 -16.58
N ARG A 82 20.26 14.82 -16.19
CA ARG A 82 20.98 13.86 -17.05
C ARG A 82 20.37 12.45 -17.06
N THR A 83 19.38 12.15 -16.21
CA THR A 83 18.71 10.85 -16.21
C THR A 83 17.19 10.95 -16.33
N GLU A 84 16.55 9.97 -16.93
CA GLU A 84 15.09 9.85 -16.88
C GLU A 84 14.58 9.41 -15.50
N PRO A 85 13.41 9.89 -15.04
CA PRO A 85 12.79 9.46 -13.79
C PRO A 85 12.13 8.07 -13.95
N VAL A 86 12.94 7.07 -14.29
CA VAL A 86 12.57 5.66 -14.42
C VAL A 86 13.45 4.84 -13.49
N VAL A 87 12.84 3.90 -12.77
CA VAL A 87 13.54 2.96 -11.88
C VAL A 87 13.83 1.66 -12.64
N LEU A 88 15.07 1.22 -12.67
CA LEU A 88 15.45 -0.11 -13.17
C LEU A 88 15.34 -1.13 -12.03
N VAL A 89 14.54 -2.17 -12.19
CA VAL A 89 14.32 -3.21 -11.17
C VAL A 89 14.81 -4.55 -11.69
N PHE A 90 15.88 -5.06 -11.10
CA PHE A 90 16.38 -6.40 -11.35
C PHE A 90 15.69 -7.41 -10.44
N VAL A 91 14.89 -8.28 -11.04
CA VAL A 91 14.15 -9.35 -10.37
C VAL A 91 14.77 -10.73 -10.65
N GLU A 92 14.60 -11.68 -9.73
CA GLU A 92 15.06 -13.06 -9.95
C GLU A 92 14.19 -13.80 -10.96
N SER A 93 12.89 -13.50 -10.97
CA SER A 93 11.93 -14.04 -11.93
C SER A 93 10.75 -13.09 -12.08
N ALA A 94 9.99 -13.22 -13.16
CA ALA A 94 8.78 -12.41 -13.36
C ALA A 94 7.71 -12.60 -12.26
N TYR A 95 7.81 -13.67 -11.46
CA TYR A 95 6.82 -14.05 -10.46
C TYR A 95 7.35 -14.04 -9.03
N SER A 96 8.55 -13.49 -8.81
CA SER A 96 9.15 -13.45 -7.49
C SER A 96 8.32 -12.55 -6.56
N GLN A 97 8.06 -13.03 -5.34
CA GLN A 97 7.18 -12.33 -4.40
C GLN A 97 7.70 -10.92 -4.08
N LEU A 98 8.99 -10.81 -3.75
CA LEU A 98 9.59 -9.52 -3.41
C LEU A 98 9.65 -8.59 -4.62
N GLY A 99 9.98 -9.11 -5.81
CA GLY A 99 9.90 -8.36 -7.07
C GLY A 99 8.50 -7.77 -7.31
N GLN A 100 7.45 -8.57 -7.12
CA GLN A 100 6.05 -8.13 -7.25
C GLN A 100 5.66 -7.09 -6.18
N GLU A 101 6.13 -7.25 -4.95
CA GLU A 101 5.92 -6.26 -3.87
C GLU A 101 6.60 -4.92 -4.18
N ILE A 102 7.84 -4.93 -4.67
CA ILE A 102 8.58 -3.73 -5.10
C ILE A 102 7.80 -3.03 -6.22
N VAL A 103 7.43 -3.77 -7.27
CA VAL A 103 6.68 -3.23 -8.41
C VAL A 103 5.35 -2.64 -7.97
N ALA A 104 4.60 -3.34 -7.10
CA ALA A 104 3.32 -2.84 -6.60
C ALA A 104 3.46 -1.50 -5.83
N ILE A 105 4.53 -1.31 -5.07
CA ILE A 105 4.81 -0.03 -4.40
C ILE A 105 5.12 1.07 -5.41
N LEU A 106 5.95 0.80 -6.42
CA LEU A 106 6.29 1.77 -7.47
C LEU A 106 5.06 2.17 -8.29
N GLU A 107 4.22 1.20 -8.67
CA GLU A 107 2.96 1.41 -9.41
C GLU A 107 1.96 2.27 -8.62
N SER A 108 1.79 1.96 -7.32
CA SER A 108 0.89 2.70 -6.43
C SER A 108 1.37 4.14 -6.25
N SER A 109 2.68 4.31 -6.10
CA SER A 109 3.35 5.61 -5.96
C SER A 109 3.43 6.40 -7.27
N ARG A 110 2.98 5.82 -8.40
CA ARG A 110 3.07 6.40 -9.75
C ARG A 110 4.51 6.68 -10.23
N PHE A 111 5.46 5.88 -9.78
CA PHE A 111 6.85 5.96 -10.26
C PHE A 111 7.03 5.07 -11.48
N ARG A 112 7.58 5.62 -12.58
CA ARG A 112 7.89 4.83 -13.77
C ARG A 112 9.00 3.83 -13.47
N TYR A 113 8.88 2.61 -13.97
CA TYR A 113 9.87 1.57 -13.77
C TYR A 113 10.00 0.67 -14.99
N SER A 114 11.11 -0.07 -15.04
CA SER A 114 11.42 -1.09 -16.03
C SER A 114 11.97 -2.30 -15.28
N THR A 115 11.38 -3.47 -15.50
CA THR A 115 11.81 -4.72 -14.87
C THR A 115 12.68 -5.51 -15.82
N GLU A 116 13.82 -5.96 -15.34
CA GLU A 116 14.73 -6.84 -16.06
C GLU A 116 15.07 -8.06 -15.19
N LEU A 117 15.32 -9.21 -15.83
CA LEU A 117 15.86 -10.35 -15.09
C LEU A 117 17.30 -10.02 -14.68
N ALA A 118 17.63 -10.25 -13.41
CA ALA A 118 18.96 -9.96 -12.90
C ALA A 118 20.02 -10.69 -13.76
N PRO A 119 20.94 -9.95 -14.41
CA PRO A 119 21.88 -10.55 -15.35
C PRO A 119 22.77 -11.52 -14.59
N GLY A 120 22.65 -12.81 -14.93
CA GLY A 120 23.53 -13.86 -14.43
C GLY A 120 24.80 -13.91 -15.28
N ARG A 121 24.64 -14.36 -16.52
CA ARG A 121 25.64 -14.28 -17.61
C ARG A 121 25.07 -13.61 -18.87
N GLY A 122 23.91 -12.98 -18.75
CA GLY A 122 23.25 -12.27 -19.86
C GLY A 122 23.76 -10.84 -19.93
N ASP A 123 23.51 -10.19 -21.06
CA ASP A 123 23.94 -8.81 -21.29
C ASP A 123 23.19 -7.83 -20.38
N MET A 124 23.92 -6.84 -19.88
CA MET A 124 23.33 -5.71 -19.16
C MET A 124 22.37 -4.94 -20.09
N PRO A 125 21.21 -4.47 -19.59
CA PRO A 125 20.34 -3.61 -20.37
C PRO A 125 21.07 -2.30 -20.70
N THR A 126 20.65 -1.65 -21.80
CA THR A 126 21.22 -0.37 -22.19
C THR A 126 20.93 0.67 -21.10
N LEU A 127 21.98 1.20 -20.47
CA LEU A 127 21.86 2.17 -19.37
C LEU A 127 21.80 3.62 -19.84
N THR A 128 22.31 3.91 -21.04
CA THR A 128 22.38 5.26 -21.60
C THR A 128 21.70 5.34 -22.96
N ASP A 129 21.10 6.49 -23.25
CA ASP A 129 20.64 6.87 -24.58
C ASP A 129 21.42 8.12 -25.00
N HIS A 130 22.37 7.96 -25.92
CA HIS A 130 23.34 8.99 -26.26
C HIS A 130 24.09 9.53 -25.03
N THR A 131 23.76 10.74 -24.57
CA THR A 131 24.38 11.42 -23.42
C THR A 131 23.47 11.45 -22.18
N HIS A 132 22.33 10.77 -22.21
CA HIS A 132 21.36 10.73 -21.12
C HIS A 132 21.30 9.33 -20.50
N GLY A 133 21.28 9.25 -19.17
CA GLY A 133 21.03 7.99 -18.47
C GLY A 133 19.55 7.64 -18.48
N ARG A 134 19.22 6.38 -18.75
CA ARG A 134 17.83 5.92 -18.85
C ARG A 134 17.16 5.74 -17.49
N TYR A 135 17.93 5.65 -16.42
CA TYR A 135 17.41 5.28 -15.10
C TYR A 135 17.97 6.18 -14.00
N VAL A 136 17.10 6.68 -13.13
CA VAL A 136 17.49 7.52 -11.97
C VAL A 136 17.83 6.68 -10.73
N LEU A 137 17.42 5.41 -10.72
CA LEU A 137 17.58 4.49 -9.59
C LEU A 137 17.68 3.05 -10.11
N VAL A 138 18.53 2.24 -9.48
CA VAL A 138 18.62 0.79 -9.72
C VAL A 138 18.21 0.04 -8.45
N ILE A 139 17.39 -0.98 -8.59
CA ILE A 139 16.92 -1.83 -7.49
C ILE A 139 17.27 -3.27 -7.80
N TYR A 140 17.92 -3.96 -6.86
CA TYR A 140 18.15 -5.39 -6.91
C TYR A 140 17.28 -6.09 -5.87
N GLU A 141 16.37 -6.94 -6.34
CA GLU A 141 15.62 -7.87 -5.49
C GLU A 141 16.56 -8.81 -4.70
N ASN A 142 17.70 -9.15 -5.29
CA ASN A 142 18.75 -9.92 -4.63
C ASN A 142 20.10 -9.23 -4.77
N LEU A 143 20.60 -8.68 -3.66
CA LEU A 143 21.89 -7.99 -3.56
C LEU A 143 23.06 -8.88 -4.04
N LEU A 144 22.97 -10.20 -3.86
CA LEU A 144 24.02 -11.11 -4.33
C LEU A 144 24.15 -11.12 -5.86
N LYS A 145 23.11 -10.76 -6.61
CA LYS A 145 23.21 -10.65 -8.06
C LYS A 145 24.06 -9.46 -8.48
N TYR A 146 23.94 -8.33 -7.78
CA TYR A 146 24.78 -7.16 -7.96
C TYR A 146 26.24 -7.42 -7.57
N VAL A 147 26.46 -8.10 -6.44
CA VAL A 147 27.80 -8.38 -5.92
C VAL A 147 28.56 -9.43 -6.76
N ASN A 148 27.84 -10.37 -7.36
CA ASN A 148 28.41 -11.45 -8.17
C ASN A 148 28.28 -11.22 -9.68
N LEU A 149 28.03 -9.97 -10.11
CA LEU A 149 28.19 -9.59 -11.52
C LEU A 149 29.60 -9.94 -12.01
N ASP A 150 29.71 -10.27 -13.30
CA ASP A 150 31.01 -10.37 -13.94
C ASP A 150 31.71 -9.00 -13.95
N ALA A 151 33.03 -9.01 -14.10
CA ALA A 151 33.85 -7.81 -13.95
C ALA A 151 33.45 -6.68 -14.92
N TRP A 152 33.07 -7.03 -16.17
CA TRP A 152 32.73 -6.05 -17.19
C TRP A 152 31.36 -5.41 -16.90
N SER A 153 30.34 -6.24 -16.64
CA SER A 153 29.00 -5.74 -16.29
C SER A 153 29.02 -4.91 -15.01
N ARG A 154 29.84 -5.30 -14.03
CA ARG A 154 30.00 -4.57 -12.78
C ARG A 154 30.66 -3.21 -13.01
N GLU A 155 31.74 -3.17 -13.78
CA GLU A 155 32.43 -1.92 -14.10
C GLU A 155 31.52 -0.95 -14.90
N LEU A 156 30.74 -1.48 -15.85
CA LEU A 156 29.78 -0.70 -16.63
C LEU A 156 28.73 -0.05 -15.72
N LEU A 157 28.13 -0.83 -14.81
CA LEU A 157 27.12 -0.33 -13.88
C LEU A 157 27.71 0.67 -12.87
N ASP A 158 28.87 0.36 -12.28
CA ASP A 158 29.51 1.24 -11.30
C ASP A 158 29.90 2.58 -11.95
N ARG A 159 30.43 2.56 -13.18
CA ARG A 159 30.71 3.78 -13.95
C ARG A 159 29.45 4.60 -14.21
N TYR A 160 28.36 3.94 -14.62
CA TYR A 160 27.07 4.61 -14.81
C TYR A 160 26.56 5.25 -13.51
N CYS A 161 26.63 4.54 -12.38
CA CYS A 161 26.23 5.04 -11.07
C CYS A 161 27.04 6.26 -10.64
N VAL A 162 28.35 6.25 -10.85
CA VAL A 162 29.24 7.38 -10.51
C VAL A 162 29.02 8.57 -11.44
N GLU A 163 28.96 8.34 -12.76
CA GLU A 163 28.83 9.40 -13.77
C GLU A 163 27.48 10.13 -13.69
N TYR A 164 26.40 9.39 -13.49
CA TYR A 164 25.04 9.92 -13.48
C TYR A 164 24.47 10.13 -12.06
N GLY A 165 25.24 9.81 -11.01
CA GLY A 165 24.83 9.92 -9.62
C GLY A 165 23.65 9.00 -9.24
N VAL A 166 23.58 7.82 -9.86
CA VAL A 166 22.48 6.85 -9.68
C VAL A 166 22.75 5.97 -8.47
N GLY A 167 21.82 5.96 -7.52
CA GLY A 167 21.88 5.12 -6.34
C GLY A 167 21.37 3.69 -6.56
N ILE A 168 21.66 2.81 -5.60
CA ILE A 168 21.24 1.40 -5.63
C ILE A 168 20.43 1.03 -4.37
N ILE A 169 19.29 0.37 -4.53
CA ILE A 169 18.60 -0.33 -3.44
C ILE A 169 18.85 -1.82 -3.59
N GLY A 170 19.26 -2.50 -2.52
CA GLY A 170 19.53 -3.94 -2.55
C GLY A 170 18.83 -4.66 -1.40
N PHE A 171 18.18 -5.77 -1.72
CA PHE A 171 17.60 -6.65 -0.70
C PHE A 171 18.45 -7.91 -0.54
N PHE A 172 18.74 -8.28 0.70
CA PHE A 172 19.36 -9.54 1.04
C PHE A 172 18.40 -10.34 1.92
N ARG A 173 17.98 -11.50 1.43
CA ARG A 173 17.16 -12.44 2.17
C ARG A 173 17.93 -13.74 2.37
N ALA A 174 18.07 -14.15 3.63
CA ALA A 174 18.71 -15.41 3.97
C ALA A 174 17.90 -16.60 3.45
N ARG A 175 18.61 -17.66 3.04
CA ARG A 175 18.04 -18.98 2.70
C ARG A 175 18.55 -19.99 3.72
N GLU A 176 17.94 -21.18 3.77
CA GLU A 176 18.30 -22.25 4.73
C GLU A 176 19.80 -22.60 4.72
N HIS A 177 20.47 -22.50 3.57
CA HIS A 177 21.91 -22.77 3.42
C HIS A 177 22.80 -21.52 3.44
N SER A 178 22.25 -20.34 3.73
CA SER A 178 23.05 -19.13 3.84
C SER A 178 24.02 -19.22 5.02
N LEU A 179 25.27 -18.81 4.79
CA LEU A 179 26.27 -18.73 5.85
C LEU A 179 25.76 -17.82 6.99
N LEU A 180 25.92 -18.27 8.23
CA LEU A 180 25.55 -17.52 9.44
C LEU A 180 26.28 -16.18 9.55
N SER A 181 27.50 -16.10 9.01
CA SER A 181 28.33 -14.90 8.97
C SER A 181 29.19 -14.91 7.71
N ALA A 182 29.13 -13.85 6.90
CA ALA A 182 29.98 -13.71 5.72
C ALA A 182 30.27 -12.23 5.41
N GLN A 183 31.49 -11.94 4.94
CA GLN A 183 31.78 -10.62 4.38
C GLN A 183 31.23 -10.52 2.95
N LEU A 184 30.56 -9.41 2.65
CA LEU A 184 30.08 -9.13 1.31
C LEU A 184 31.28 -8.84 0.40
N LYS A 185 31.44 -9.64 -0.67
CA LYS A 185 32.57 -9.55 -1.58
C LYS A 185 32.73 -8.13 -2.14
N GLY A 186 33.91 -7.54 -1.97
CA GLY A 186 34.23 -6.19 -2.46
C GLY A 186 33.72 -5.05 -1.57
N PHE A 187 33.12 -5.35 -0.41
CA PHE A 187 32.60 -4.34 0.51
C PHE A 187 33.15 -4.55 1.94
N PRO A 188 33.40 -3.48 2.70
CA PRO A 188 33.73 -3.59 4.12
C PRO A 188 32.45 -3.79 4.95
N LEU A 189 31.65 -4.81 4.61
CA LEU A 189 30.34 -5.07 5.20
C LEU A 189 30.18 -6.57 5.49
N PHE A 190 29.85 -6.90 6.73
CA PHE A 190 29.57 -8.26 7.19
C PHE A 190 28.07 -8.48 7.32
N LEU A 191 27.62 -9.65 6.86
CA LEU A 191 26.25 -10.10 6.92
C LEU A 191 26.14 -11.21 7.95
N HIS A 192 25.22 -11.08 8.91
CA HIS A 192 24.84 -12.17 9.81
C HIS A 192 23.39 -12.56 9.58
N SER A 193 23.13 -13.80 9.23
CA SER A 193 21.85 -14.27 8.65
C SER A 193 21.14 -15.29 9.53
N ASN A 194 19.87 -15.56 9.22
CA ASN A 194 19.00 -16.54 9.91
C ASN A 194 18.82 -16.20 11.41
N LEU A 195 18.53 -14.93 11.69
CA LEU A 195 18.29 -14.44 13.05
C LEU A 195 16.80 -14.21 13.31
N GLY A 196 16.33 -14.66 14.48
CA GLY A 196 15.07 -14.20 15.04
C GLY A 196 15.25 -12.84 15.71
N LEU A 197 14.50 -11.83 15.28
CA LEU A 197 14.62 -10.46 15.80
C LEU A 197 13.33 -10.02 16.53
N ARG A 198 13.50 -9.04 17.42
CA ARG A 198 12.43 -8.38 18.17
C ARG A 198 12.83 -6.94 18.45
N ASP A 199 11.88 -6.13 18.89
CA ASP A 199 12.03 -4.76 19.37
C ASP A 199 12.84 -3.87 18.41
N TYR A 200 12.16 -3.01 17.66
CA TYR A 200 12.77 -2.22 16.59
C TYR A 200 12.83 -0.74 16.90
N GLN A 201 13.76 -0.05 16.24
CA GLN A 201 13.92 1.39 16.34
C GLN A 201 14.36 1.99 14.99
N VAL A 202 13.71 3.08 14.58
CA VAL A 202 14.15 3.92 13.47
C VAL A 202 15.23 4.88 13.99
N ASN A 203 16.43 4.84 13.41
CA ASN A 203 17.56 5.65 13.85
C ASN A 203 17.34 7.15 13.54
N PRO A 204 17.31 8.05 14.52
CA PRO A 204 17.11 9.49 14.29
C PRO A 204 18.22 10.15 13.46
N SER A 205 19.42 9.56 13.41
CA SER A 205 20.55 10.11 12.67
C SER A 205 20.54 9.76 11.19
N ALA A 206 19.64 8.88 10.73
CA ALA A 206 19.62 8.42 9.34
C ALA A 206 19.15 9.54 8.39
N PRO A 207 19.99 10.01 7.44
CA PRO A 207 19.68 11.16 6.60
C PRO A 207 18.62 10.88 5.52
N LEU A 208 18.28 9.61 5.25
CA LEU A 208 17.28 9.24 4.25
C LEU A 208 15.83 9.46 4.69
N LEU A 209 15.57 9.59 6.00
CA LEU A 209 14.22 9.63 6.54
C LEU A 209 13.45 10.87 6.06
N HIS A 210 12.26 10.66 5.48
CA HIS A 210 11.39 11.73 5.01
C HIS A 210 9.95 11.55 5.45
N LEU A 211 9.32 10.46 5.06
CA LEU A 211 8.00 10.02 5.52
C LEU A 211 8.11 9.32 6.87
N THR A 212 9.13 8.48 7.02
CA THR A 212 9.37 7.70 8.23
C THR A 212 9.87 8.62 9.33
N ARG A 213 9.19 8.62 10.47
CA ARG A 213 9.68 9.35 11.65
C ARG A 213 10.60 8.48 12.49
N PRO A 214 11.65 9.06 13.09
CA PRO A 214 12.42 8.37 14.12
C PRO A 214 11.48 7.88 15.24
N SER A 215 11.77 6.71 15.76
CA SER A 215 10.95 6.08 16.79
C SER A 215 11.76 5.87 18.07
N ARG A 216 11.03 5.67 19.17
CA ARG A 216 11.62 5.02 20.34
C ARG A 216 11.74 3.52 20.06
N LEU A 217 12.34 2.78 20.99
CA LEU A 217 12.36 1.33 20.91
C LEU A 217 10.93 0.80 21.04
N GLU A 218 10.38 0.33 19.94
CA GLU A 218 9.02 -0.22 19.86
C GLU A 218 9.09 -1.73 20.15
N PRO A 219 8.43 -2.22 21.21
CA PRO A 219 8.48 -3.62 21.57
C PRO A 219 7.66 -4.48 20.61
N GLY A 220 8.14 -5.69 20.33
CA GLY A 220 7.40 -6.68 19.55
C GLY A 220 8.27 -7.57 18.67
N PRO A 221 7.79 -8.77 18.30
CA PRO A 221 8.54 -9.67 17.42
C PRO A 221 8.59 -9.12 15.99
N LEU A 222 9.73 -9.24 15.33
CA LEU A 222 9.82 -9.09 13.88
C LEU A 222 9.32 -10.37 13.19
N PRO A 223 8.70 -10.28 12.00
CA PRO A 223 8.13 -11.45 11.33
C PRO A 223 9.21 -12.42 10.84
N GLY A 224 9.08 -13.70 11.18
CA GLY A 224 10.02 -14.75 10.76
C GLY A 224 11.35 -14.75 11.52
N ASP A 225 12.22 -15.69 11.14
CA ASP A 225 13.56 -15.90 11.72
C ASP A 225 14.66 -15.93 10.64
N ASP A 226 14.33 -15.50 9.41
CA ASP A 226 15.22 -15.43 8.23
C ASP A 226 15.84 -14.03 8.06
N TRP A 227 16.03 -13.27 9.15
CA TRP A 227 16.60 -11.93 9.10
C TRP A 227 18.10 -11.95 8.92
N THR A 228 18.58 -10.98 8.15
CA THR A 228 19.99 -10.61 8.04
C THR A 228 20.23 -9.25 8.67
N ILE A 229 21.33 -9.13 9.41
CA ILE A 229 21.81 -7.88 9.96
C ILE A 229 23.13 -7.49 9.29
N PHE A 230 23.40 -6.20 9.27
CA PHE A 230 24.59 -5.62 8.66
C PHE A 230 25.53 -5.08 9.73
N GLN A 231 26.78 -5.51 9.69
CA GLN A 231 27.83 -5.01 10.58
C GLN A 231 28.99 -4.47 9.74
N SER A 232 29.43 -3.25 10.04
CA SER A 232 30.59 -2.65 9.40
C SER A 232 31.36 -1.81 10.41
N ASN A 233 32.67 -1.73 10.20
CA ASN A 233 33.56 -0.80 10.90
C ASN A 233 33.89 0.43 10.03
N HIS A 234 33.35 0.53 8.82
CA HIS A 234 33.59 1.62 7.89
C HIS A 234 32.55 2.73 8.07
N SER A 235 32.97 3.98 8.12
CA SER A 235 32.11 5.17 8.30
C SER A 235 31.15 5.48 7.13
N THR A 236 31.15 4.65 6.08
CA THR A 236 30.23 4.83 4.96
C THR A 236 28.85 4.30 5.28
N TYR A 237 28.75 3.35 6.21
CA TYR A 237 27.48 2.72 6.56
C TYR A 237 26.86 3.35 7.79
N GLU A 238 25.65 3.89 7.61
CA GLU A 238 24.82 4.42 8.68
C GLU A 238 23.60 3.51 8.89
N PRO A 239 23.30 3.06 10.12
CA PRO A 239 22.13 2.24 10.37
C PRO A 239 20.84 3.07 10.24
N VAL A 240 19.81 2.51 9.62
CA VAL A 240 18.51 3.15 9.40
C VAL A 240 17.46 2.53 10.28
N LEU A 241 17.36 1.20 10.24
CA LEU A 241 16.54 0.40 11.14
C LEU A 241 17.44 -0.48 11.99
N ILE A 242 17.15 -0.49 13.29
CA ILE A 242 17.87 -1.25 14.29
C ILE A 242 16.87 -2.16 14.99
N ALA A 243 17.26 -3.40 15.24
CA ALA A 243 16.48 -4.35 16.02
C ALA A 243 17.32 -4.96 17.14
N SER A 244 16.64 -5.69 18.02
CA SER A 244 17.23 -6.49 19.09
C SER A 244 17.13 -7.98 18.78
N HIS A 245 18.06 -8.77 19.30
CA HIS A 245 18.01 -10.23 19.15
C HIS A 245 16.82 -10.82 19.92
N ARG A 246 16.06 -11.75 19.32
CA ARG A 246 15.06 -12.54 20.04
C ARG A 246 15.79 -13.62 20.84
N PRO A 247 15.76 -13.60 22.18
CA PRO A 247 16.37 -14.68 22.96
C PRO A 247 15.69 -16.01 22.58
N ALA A 248 16.46 -16.95 22.03
CA ALA A 248 16.02 -18.34 21.99
C ALA A 248 15.98 -18.88 23.42
N GLU A 249 15.06 -19.79 23.72
CA GLU A 249 15.01 -20.54 24.98
C GLU A 249 16.28 -21.41 25.20
N LEU A 250 17.13 -21.56 24.18
CA LEU A 250 18.40 -22.26 24.25
C LEU A 250 19.59 -21.29 24.15
N SER A 251 20.40 -21.34 25.20
CA SER A 251 21.60 -20.56 25.49
C SER A 251 22.61 -20.51 24.33
N MET A 252 22.77 -19.34 23.70
CA MET A 252 24.01 -19.01 22.98
C MET A 252 24.99 -18.29 23.94
N PRO A 253 26.29 -18.59 23.90
CA PRO A 253 27.26 -17.99 24.80
C PRO A 253 27.62 -16.58 24.32
N GLY A 254 27.37 -15.57 25.17
CA GLY A 254 27.90 -14.22 24.96
C GLY A 254 27.01 -13.11 25.53
N PRO A 255 27.45 -12.36 26.58
CA PRO A 255 26.71 -11.20 27.10
C PRO A 255 26.58 -10.03 26.10
N VAL A 256 27.32 -10.06 24.98
CA VAL A 256 27.41 -8.97 23.99
C VAL A 256 26.19 -8.91 23.05
N LEU A 257 25.61 -10.04 22.65
CA LEU A 257 24.50 -10.06 21.68
C LEU A 257 23.14 -9.64 22.28
N ARG A 258 22.98 -9.75 23.60
CA ARG A 258 21.70 -9.49 24.31
C ARG A 258 21.31 -8.01 24.39
N ARG A 259 22.24 -7.08 24.14
CA ARG A 259 22.00 -5.61 24.12
C ARG A 259 22.56 -4.94 22.86
N ALA A 260 23.01 -5.73 21.88
CA ALA A 260 23.59 -5.19 20.67
C ALA A 260 22.49 -4.54 19.81
N ARG A 261 22.72 -3.30 19.38
CA ARG A 261 21.94 -2.66 18.33
C ARG A 261 22.26 -3.38 17.02
N LEU A 262 21.31 -4.12 16.46
CA LEU A 262 21.51 -4.92 15.26
C LEU A 262 20.90 -4.20 14.05
N PRO A 263 21.70 -3.60 13.14
CA PRO A 263 21.18 -2.92 11.97
C PRO A 263 20.53 -3.91 10.99
N THR A 264 19.24 -3.75 10.71
CA THR A 264 18.51 -4.55 9.71
C THR A 264 18.36 -3.83 8.38
N VAL A 265 18.50 -2.50 8.39
CA VAL A 265 18.62 -1.67 7.19
C VAL A 265 19.78 -0.72 7.38
N VAL A 266 20.67 -0.63 6.39
CA VAL A 266 21.80 0.29 6.39
C VAL A 266 21.81 1.14 5.14
N GLN A 267 22.28 2.37 5.30
CA GLN A 267 22.54 3.31 4.23
C GLN A 267 24.05 3.38 3.99
N ASP A 268 24.47 3.11 2.76
CA ASP A 268 25.81 3.39 2.28
C ASP A 268 25.85 4.81 1.70
N LEU A 269 26.65 5.67 2.32
CA LEU A 269 26.84 7.07 1.91
C LEU A 269 27.71 7.21 0.65
N GLY A 270 28.30 6.11 0.17
CA GLY A 270 29.16 6.09 -1.02
C GLY A 270 30.57 6.62 -0.76
N LEU A 271 31.03 6.64 0.49
CA LEU A 271 32.38 7.13 0.83
C LEU A 271 33.49 6.15 0.41
N HIS A 272 33.14 4.88 0.16
CA HIS A 272 34.08 3.85 -0.24
C HIS A 272 34.34 3.83 -1.76
N ASP A 273 33.29 3.96 -2.58
CA ASP A 273 33.37 3.79 -4.04
C ASP A 273 32.58 4.84 -4.84
N GLY A 274 32.05 5.88 -4.19
CA GLY A 274 31.29 6.96 -4.83
C GLY A 274 29.82 6.65 -5.09
N ILE A 275 29.32 5.46 -4.75
CA ILE A 275 27.95 5.03 -5.07
C ILE A 275 27.12 4.94 -3.78
N GLN A 276 25.99 5.65 -3.75
CA GLN A 276 25.08 5.61 -2.60
C GLN A 276 24.15 4.40 -2.68
N ARG A 277 23.95 3.71 -1.56
CA ARG A 277 23.10 2.52 -1.51
C ARG A 277 22.22 2.47 -0.27
N VAL A 278 21.11 1.76 -0.36
CA VAL A 278 20.30 1.37 0.81
C VAL A 278 20.08 -0.13 0.76
N LEU A 279 20.50 -0.83 1.81
CA LEU A 279 20.52 -2.29 1.88
C LEU A 279 19.53 -2.78 2.94
N PHE A 280 18.64 -3.68 2.55
CA PHE A 280 17.62 -4.28 3.41
C PHE A 280 17.99 -5.73 3.73
N GLY A 281 17.96 -6.10 5.00
CA GLY A 281 18.31 -7.43 5.51
C GLY A 281 17.12 -8.40 5.57
N HIS A 282 16.02 -8.04 4.90
CA HIS A 282 14.84 -8.86 4.69
C HIS A 282 14.06 -8.25 3.50
N GLY A 283 13.02 -8.92 3.01
CA GLY A 283 12.08 -8.38 2.02
C GLY A 283 11.15 -7.30 2.59
N LEU A 284 10.04 -7.05 1.89
CA LEU A 284 9.05 -6.02 2.25
C LEU A 284 7.87 -6.58 3.09
N SER A 285 7.99 -7.80 3.61
CA SER A 285 6.98 -8.41 4.47
C SER A 285 6.80 -7.66 5.80
N PHE A 286 7.87 -7.05 6.31
CA PHE A 286 7.80 -6.16 7.46
C PHE A 286 7.35 -4.76 7.03
N TRP A 287 6.26 -4.27 7.61
CA TRP A 287 5.60 -3.05 7.16
C TRP A 287 6.49 -1.81 7.15
N LEU A 288 7.40 -1.67 8.14
CA LEU A 288 8.31 -0.54 8.23
C LEU A 288 9.35 -0.53 7.10
N HIS A 289 9.69 -1.69 6.52
CA HIS A 289 10.53 -1.74 5.32
C HIS A 289 9.86 -1.04 4.15
N LYS A 290 8.52 -1.08 4.03
CA LYS A 290 7.80 -0.38 2.95
C LYS A 290 7.93 1.15 3.08
N LEU A 291 7.86 1.67 4.31
CA LEU A 291 8.10 3.09 4.58
C LEU A 291 9.53 3.51 4.25
N VAL A 292 10.50 2.77 4.79
CA VAL A 292 11.93 3.05 4.57
C VAL A 292 12.32 2.88 3.10
N PHE A 293 11.66 1.97 2.38
CA PHE A 293 11.84 1.81 0.93
C PHE A 293 11.41 3.06 0.16
N VAL A 294 10.24 3.63 0.46
CA VAL A 294 9.79 4.89 -0.19
C VAL A 294 10.76 6.04 0.14
N ASP A 295 11.21 6.14 1.38
CA ASP A 295 12.22 7.12 1.79
C ASP A 295 13.57 6.93 1.07
N ALA A 296 14.00 5.68 0.88
CA ALA A 296 15.21 5.35 0.15
C ALA A 296 15.11 5.77 -1.34
N VAL A 297 13.96 5.53 -1.98
CA VAL A 297 13.69 6.00 -3.35
C VAL A 297 13.78 7.53 -3.42
N ALA A 298 13.12 8.24 -2.50
CA ALA A 298 13.16 9.69 -2.44
C ALA A 298 14.58 10.23 -2.21
N TYR A 299 15.33 9.63 -1.28
CA TYR A 299 16.68 10.07 -0.96
C TYR A 299 17.65 9.86 -2.13
N LEU A 300 17.72 8.64 -2.66
CA LEU A 300 18.70 8.28 -3.69
C LEU A 300 18.43 9.03 -5.00
N THR A 301 17.17 9.32 -5.31
CA THR A 301 16.78 10.10 -6.51
C THR A 301 16.87 11.62 -6.31
N GLY A 302 17.34 12.11 -5.15
CA GLY A 302 17.40 13.53 -4.86
C GLY A 302 16.01 14.20 -4.84
N LYS A 303 15.00 13.46 -4.38
CA LYS A 303 13.57 13.81 -4.34
C LYS A 303 12.88 13.96 -5.71
N ARG A 304 13.49 13.47 -6.79
CA ARG A 304 12.82 13.41 -8.11
C ARG A 304 11.67 12.40 -8.13
N LEU A 305 11.80 11.31 -7.39
CA LEU A 305 10.72 10.35 -7.13
C LEU A 305 10.38 10.41 -5.64
N CYS A 306 9.45 11.28 -5.27
CA CYS A 306 9.08 11.52 -3.88
C CYS A 306 7.56 11.62 -3.76
N LEU A 307 7.00 11.01 -2.71
CA LEU A 307 5.62 11.27 -2.33
C LEU A 307 5.56 12.54 -1.47
N ASP A 308 4.49 13.30 -1.62
CA ASP A 308 4.22 14.42 -0.73
C ASP A 308 3.96 13.92 0.70
N LEU A 309 3.98 14.81 1.70
CA LEU A 309 3.54 14.54 3.06
C LEU A 309 2.05 14.80 3.24
N ASP A 310 1.43 15.60 2.37
CA ASP A 310 0.01 15.89 2.42
C ASP A 310 -0.84 14.66 2.09
N ARG A 311 -1.88 14.42 2.88
CA ARG A 311 -2.84 13.33 2.69
C ARG A 311 -4.26 13.87 2.76
N TYR A 312 -5.08 13.45 1.81
CA TYR A 312 -6.49 13.80 1.73
C TYR A 312 -7.31 12.54 1.99
N ILE A 313 -8.23 12.63 2.93
CA ILE A 313 -9.11 11.52 3.32
C ILE A 313 -10.55 11.98 3.14
N LEU A 314 -11.28 11.25 2.32
CA LEU A 314 -12.73 11.36 2.17
C LEU A 314 -13.31 9.97 2.43
N VAL A 315 -14.32 9.90 3.29
CA VAL A 315 -15.07 8.68 3.56
C VAL A 315 -16.49 8.89 3.04
N ASP A 316 -16.78 8.21 1.95
CA ASP A 316 -18.11 8.16 1.37
C ASP A 316 -18.90 7.02 2.02
N ILE A 317 -20.12 7.32 2.47
CA ILE A 317 -21.08 6.33 2.98
C ILE A 317 -22.24 6.30 1.99
N ASP A 318 -22.26 5.28 1.15
CA ASP A 318 -23.33 5.06 0.17
C ASP A 318 -24.60 4.56 0.89
N ASP A 319 -25.70 4.44 0.15
CA ASP A 319 -26.92 3.78 0.61
C ASP A 319 -27.64 4.40 1.81
N ILE A 320 -27.50 5.72 2.02
CA ILE A 320 -28.34 6.42 2.97
C ILE A 320 -29.81 6.36 2.55
N PHE A 321 -30.66 6.02 3.53
CA PHE A 321 -32.07 5.62 3.40
C PHE A 321 -32.31 4.27 2.73
N VAL A 322 -31.29 3.54 2.28
CA VAL A 322 -31.46 2.25 1.60
C VAL A 322 -31.16 1.11 2.58
N GLY A 323 -31.95 0.04 2.53
CA GLY A 323 -31.70 -1.14 3.35
C GLY A 323 -32.97 -1.94 3.61
N LYS A 324 -32.79 -3.17 4.10
CA LYS A 324 -33.89 -3.96 4.66
C LYS A 324 -34.10 -3.54 6.11
N GLU A 325 -35.29 -3.79 6.64
CA GLU A 325 -35.57 -3.64 8.07
C GLU A 325 -34.50 -4.32 8.93
N GLY A 326 -34.03 -3.61 9.96
CA GLY A 326 -32.97 -4.06 10.87
C GLY A 326 -31.55 -3.73 10.40
N THR A 327 -31.39 -3.11 9.23
CA THR A 327 -30.07 -2.73 8.68
C THR A 327 -29.92 -1.23 8.43
N ARG A 328 -30.99 -0.45 8.59
CA ARG A 328 -30.95 1.00 8.41
C ARG A 328 -30.40 1.69 9.65
N MET A 329 -29.89 2.91 9.47
CA MET A 329 -29.36 3.71 10.58
C MET A 329 -30.46 4.10 11.56
N LYS A 330 -30.16 4.00 12.84
CA LYS A 330 -30.99 4.51 13.93
C LYS A 330 -30.40 5.82 14.47
N VAL A 331 -31.15 6.51 15.33
CA VAL A 331 -30.70 7.75 16.00
C VAL A 331 -29.32 7.58 16.64
N ALA A 332 -29.08 6.47 17.35
CA ALA A 332 -27.80 6.17 17.99
C ALA A 332 -26.63 6.06 17.00
N ASP A 333 -26.87 5.53 15.79
CA ASP A 333 -25.84 5.42 14.75
C ASP A 333 -25.48 6.80 14.19
N VAL A 334 -26.46 7.69 14.04
CA VAL A 334 -26.23 9.08 13.60
C VAL A 334 -25.43 9.86 14.64
N GLU A 335 -25.75 9.70 15.92
CA GLU A 335 -24.98 10.29 17.03
C GLU A 335 -23.54 9.74 17.07
N ALA A 336 -23.36 8.45 16.81
CA ALA A 336 -22.04 7.83 16.71
C ALA A 336 -21.25 8.37 15.51
N LEU A 337 -21.89 8.63 14.36
CA LEU A 337 -21.27 9.28 13.20
C LEU A 337 -20.80 10.70 13.53
N LEU A 338 -21.65 11.53 14.15
CA LEU A 338 -21.29 12.89 14.57
C LEU A 338 -20.14 12.89 15.57
N THR A 339 -20.20 12.00 16.57
CA THR A 339 -19.15 11.84 17.58
C THR A 339 -17.83 11.42 16.93
N THR A 340 -17.87 10.44 16.02
CA THR A 340 -16.70 9.94 15.30
C THR A 340 -16.12 11.02 14.39
N GLN A 341 -16.97 11.75 13.66
CA GLN A 341 -16.56 12.87 12.82
C GLN A 341 -15.80 13.93 13.63
N ASN A 342 -16.31 14.31 14.80
CA ASN A 342 -15.65 15.28 15.66
C ASN A 342 -14.32 14.77 16.23
N LYS A 343 -14.23 13.48 16.59
CA LYS A 343 -12.95 12.85 16.97
C LYS A 343 -11.96 12.90 15.80
N LEU A 344 -12.39 12.54 14.59
CA LEU A 344 -11.54 12.55 13.41
C LEU A 344 -11.10 13.95 13.03
N ARG A 345 -11.91 14.99 13.24
CA ARG A 345 -11.52 16.41 13.03
C ARG A 345 -10.32 16.85 13.87
N THR A 346 -10.03 16.17 14.99
CA THR A 346 -8.83 16.45 15.80
C THR A 346 -7.54 15.94 15.13
N LEU A 347 -7.65 14.96 14.23
CA LEU A 347 -6.52 14.33 13.53
C LEU A 347 -6.43 14.76 12.06
N VAL A 348 -7.58 14.93 11.41
CA VAL A 348 -7.74 15.30 10.00
C VAL A 348 -8.54 16.61 9.94
N PRO A 349 -7.88 17.76 9.71
CA PRO A 349 -8.55 19.06 9.68
C PRO A 349 -9.71 19.08 8.68
N ASN A 350 -10.85 19.63 9.09
CA ASN A 350 -12.07 19.74 8.29
C ASN A 350 -12.70 18.40 7.86
N PHE A 351 -12.34 17.28 8.48
CA PHE A 351 -12.95 15.99 8.17
C PHE A 351 -14.48 16.04 8.29
N THR A 352 -15.17 15.56 7.26
CA THR A 352 -16.63 15.49 7.20
C THR A 352 -17.02 14.24 6.42
N PHE A 353 -17.94 13.42 6.94
CA PHE A 353 -18.46 12.27 6.21
C PHE A 353 -19.28 12.74 5.01
N ASN A 354 -19.16 12.02 3.90
CA ASN A 354 -19.88 12.31 2.67
C ASN A 354 -20.94 11.23 2.43
N LEU A 355 -22.21 11.63 2.39
CA LEU A 355 -23.36 10.73 2.48
C LEU A 355 -24.07 10.61 1.13
N GLY A 356 -24.11 9.40 0.60
CA GLY A 356 -24.74 9.04 -0.67
C GLY A 356 -26.19 8.65 -0.45
N PHE A 357 -27.15 9.46 -0.92
CA PHE A 357 -28.57 9.25 -0.61
C PHE A 357 -29.40 8.78 -1.81
N SER A 358 -30.39 7.92 -1.51
CA SER A 358 -31.47 7.52 -2.43
C SER A 358 -32.83 7.85 -1.84
N GLY A 359 -33.40 8.99 -2.21
CA GLY A 359 -34.58 9.56 -1.57
C GLY A 359 -35.87 8.73 -1.69
N LYS A 360 -35.93 7.75 -2.60
CA LYS A 360 -37.11 6.87 -2.74
C LYS A 360 -37.44 6.12 -1.47
N PHE A 361 -36.42 5.84 -0.67
CA PHE A 361 -36.50 4.97 0.49
C PHE A 361 -36.51 5.76 1.81
N TYR A 362 -36.68 7.07 1.77
CA TYR A 362 -36.90 7.87 2.96
C TYR A 362 -38.21 7.44 3.63
N HIS A 363 -38.19 7.21 4.95
CA HIS A 363 -39.36 6.78 5.72
C HIS A 363 -40.02 5.50 5.20
N THR A 364 -39.19 4.53 4.82
CA THR A 364 -39.64 3.19 4.44
C THR A 364 -39.19 2.12 5.44
N GLY A 365 -38.67 2.51 6.60
CA GLY A 365 -38.22 1.62 7.66
C GLY A 365 -39.26 1.44 8.77
N THR A 366 -38.77 0.98 9.92
CA THR A 366 -39.51 0.99 11.20
C THR A 366 -39.52 2.38 11.82
N GLU A 367 -40.38 2.62 12.81
CA GLU A 367 -40.43 3.91 13.52
C GLU A 367 -39.05 4.34 14.09
N GLU A 368 -38.24 3.39 14.57
CA GLU A 368 -36.88 3.66 15.07
C GLU A 368 -35.89 4.05 13.97
N GLU A 369 -36.01 3.42 12.79
CA GLU A 369 -35.15 3.69 11.62
C GLU A 369 -35.54 5.01 10.96
N ASP A 370 -36.84 5.28 10.85
CA ASP A 370 -37.38 6.53 10.31
C ASP A 370 -37.02 7.74 11.21
N ALA A 371 -36.96 7.53 12.53
CA ALA A 371 -36.40 8.51 13.46
C ALA A 371 -34.89 8.75 13.23
N GLY A 372 -34.16 7.71 12.80
CA GLY A 372 -32.77 7.82 12.34
C GLY A 372 -32.64 8.66 11.08
N ASP A 373 -33.51 8.43 10.09
CA ASP A 373 -33.60 9.23 8.86
C ASP A 373 -33.84 10.72 9.19
N ASP A 374 -34.75 11.01 10.13
CA ASP A 374 -35.02 12.37 10.59
C ASP A 374 -33.83 13.00 11.33
N MET A 375 -33.12 12.20 12.13
CA MET A 375 -31.90 12.66 12.82
C MET A 375 -30.80 13.04 11.81
N LEU A 376 -30.62 12.27 10.74
CA LEU A 376 -29.70 12.62 9.64
C LEU A 376 -30.09 13.97 9.01
N LEU A 377 -31.37 14.17 8.70
CA LEU A 377 -31.85 15.41 8.06
C LEU A 377 -31.81 16.62 9.01
N LYS A 378 -32.03 16.41 10.31
CA LYS A 378 -31.84 17.43 11.35
C LYS A 378 -30.40 17.96 11.35
N HIS A 379 -29.43 17.06 11.20
CA HIS A 379 -27.99 17.38 11.17
C HIS A 379 -27.41 17.50 9.75
N ARG A 380 -28.25 17.69 8.72
CA ARG A 380 -27.81 17.70 7.31
C ARG A 380 -26.66 18.66 6.98
N ARG A 381 -26.55 19.79 7.69
CA ARG A 381 -25.47 20.79 7.48
C ARG A 381 -24.13 20.37 8.08
N GLU A 382 -24.11 19.33 8.91
CA GLU A 382 -22.90 18.80 9.53
C GLU A 382 -22.22 17.70 8.71
N PHE A 383 -22.90 17.22 7.66
CA PHE A 383 -22.41 16.21 6.72
C PHE A 383 -22.28 16.79 5.31
N TRP A 384 -21.48 16.15 4.47
CA TRP A 384 -21.53 16.34 3.03
C TRP A 384 -22.50 15.33 2.42
N TRP A 385 -23.03 15.67 1.25
CA TRP A 385 -24.04 14.85 0.58
C TRP A 385 -23.75 14.76 -0.92
N PHE A 386 -24.00 13.58 -1.49
CA PHE A 386 -23.97 13.35 -2.92
C PHE A 386 -25.14 12.46 -3.37
N PRO A 387 -25.63 12.63 -4.61
CA PRO A 387 -26.74 11.83 -5.10
C PRO A 387 -26.30 10.39 -5.38
N HIS A 388 -27.10 9.41 -4.93
CA HIS A 388 -26.85 7.99 -5.15
C HIS A 388 -27.98 7.28 -5.94
N MET A 389 -28.55 7.99 -6.93
CA MET A 389 -29.72 7.60 -7.73
C MET A 389 -31.04 7.53 -6.93
N TRP A 390 -32.20 7.71 -7.58
CA TRP A 390 -33.49 7.70 -6.87
C TRP A 390 -33.83 6.32 -6.31
N SER A 391 -33.81 5.30 -7.17
CA SER A 391 -34.19 3.92 -6.81
C SER A 391 -33.00 3.02 -6.46
N HIS A 392 -31.82 3.57 -6.17
CA HIS A 392 -30.58 2.79 -5.98
C HIS A 392 -30.32 1.80 -7.14
N MET A 393 -30.56 2.23 -8.38
CA MET A 393 -30.36 1.41 -9.57
C MET A 393 -29.08 1.80 -10.30
N GLN A 394 -28.32 0.80 -10.74
CA GLN A 394 -27.09 1.00 -11.50
C GLN A 394 -27.38 1.70 -12.83
N PRO A 395 -26.71 2.82 -13.17
CA PRO A 395 -27.03 3.62 -14.36
C PRO A 395 -26.96 2.85 -15.70
N HIS A 396 -26.11 1.83 -15.80
CA HIS A 396 -25.94 1.06 -17.03
C HIS A 396 -27.09 0.06 -17.30
N LEU A 397 -27.96 -0.18 -16.31
CA LEU A 397 -29.18 -0.98 -16.49
C LEU A 397 -30.31 -0.20 -17.19
N PHE A 398 -30.16 1.12 -17.35
CA PHE A 398 -31.13 1.94 -18.05
C PHE A 398 -30.83 1.97 -19.55
N HIS A 399 -31.67 1.32 -20.35
CA HIS A 399 -31.59 1.40 -21.82
C HIS A 399 -32.19 2.71 -22.37
N ASN A 400 -33.01 3.41 -21.57
CA ASN A 400 -33.64 4.67 -21.96
C ASN A 400 -33.05 5.85 -21.18
N ARG A 401 -32.38 6.75 -21.90
CA ARG A 401 -31.75 7.96 -21.36
C ARG A 401 -32.74 8.88 -20.65
N SER A 402 -33.97 9.00 -21.14
CA SER A 402 -35.00 9.84 -20.51
C SER A 402 -35.39 9.28 -19.14
N VAL A 403 -35.56 7.96 -19.02
CA VAL A 403 -35.88 7.31 -17.73
C VAL A 403 -34.74 7.49 -16.73
N LEU A 404 -33.49 7.34 -17.16
CA LEU A 404 -32.32 7.61 -16.31
C LEU A 404 -32.32 9.07 -15.82
N ALA A 405 -32.55 10.03 -16.73
CA ALA A 405 -32.61 11.45 -16.39
C ALA A 405 -33.78 11.77 -15.45
N ASP A 406 -34.92 11.10 -15.61
CA ASP A 406 -36.08 11.24 -14.73
C ASP A 406 -35.79 10.69 -13.33
N GLN A 407 -35.14 9.53 -13.21
CA GLN A 407 -34.67 9.01 -11.92
C GLN A 407 -33.70 9.98 -11.23
N MET A 408 -32.73 10.54 -11.97
CA MET A 408 -31.84 11.57 -11.42
C MET A 408 -32.62 12.83 -11.00
N ARG A 409 -33.66 13.21 -11.75
CA ARG A 409 -34.52 14.36 -11.44
C ARG A 409 -35.36 14.12 -10.19
N LEU A 410 -35.88 12.91 -9.98
CA LEU A 410 -36.64 12.55 -8.78
C LEU A 410 -35.75 12.64 -7.52
N ASN A 411 -34.55 12.06 -7.57
CA ASN A 411 -33.61 12.15 -6.44
C ASN A 411 -33.22 13.60 -6.15
N LYS A 412 -33.07 14.40 -7.21
CA LYS A 412 -32.85 15.85 -7.08
C LYS A 412 -34.04 16.54 -6.43
N GLN A 413 -35.28 16.27 -6.84
CA GLN A 413 -36.48 16.88 -6.28
C GLN A 413 -36.61 16.60 -4.79
N PHE A 414 -36.32 15.37 -4.36
CA PHE A 414 -36.25 15.00 -2.95
C PHE A 414 -35.24 15.87 -2.18
N ALA A 415 -34.03 16.05 -2.72
CA ALA A 415 -33.03 16.94 -2.10
C ALA A 415 -33.46 18.42 -2.10
N LEU A 416 -34.21 18.88 -3.10
CA LEU A 416 -34.68 20.26 -3.22
C LEU A 416 -35.83 20.60 -2.26
N LEU A 417 -36.63 19.61 -1.83
CA LEU A 417 -37.75 19.77 -0.89
C LEU A 417 -37.30 20.30 0.49
N TYR A 418 -35.99 20.19 0.80
CA TYR A 418 -35.36 20.63 2.05
C TYR A 418 -34.33 21.78 1.85
N GLU A 419 -34.65 22.71 0.95
CA GLU A 419 -34.02 24.03 0.66
C GLU A 419 -32.91 24.05 -0.42
N ALA A 420 -33.33 24.04 -1.70
CA ALA A 420 -32.81 24.88 -2.81
C ALA A 420 -31.38 24.71 -3.39
N TRP A 421 -30.73 23.55 -3.34
CA TRP A 421 -29.32 23.46 -3.77
C TRP A 421 -29.12 22.89 -5.18
N LYS A 422 -29.13 23.86 -6.12
CA LYS A 422 -28.55 23.83 -7.48
C LYS A 422 -29.58 23.44 -8.56
N SER A 423 -30.32 24.43 -9.07
CA SER A 423 -30.93 24.40 -10.43
C SER A 423 -29.89 24.18 -11.56
N VAL A 424 -28.61 23.99 -11.18
CA VAL A 424 -27.34 24.23 -11.87
C VAL A 424 -26.44 22.97 -11.94
N TRP A 425 -26.92 21.73 -11.62
CA TRP A 425 -26.00 20.64 -11.22
C TRP A 425 -24.87 20.25 -12.19
N GLY A 426 -24.90 20.64 -13.48
CA GLY A 426 -23.72 20.76 -14.36
C GLY A 426 -22.63 19.77 -14.00
N ILE A 427 -22.96 18.47 -14.06
CA ILE A 427 -22.16 17.42 -13.42
C ILE A 427 -20.79 17.41 -14.10
N GLN A 428 -19.81 17.98 -13.42
CA GLN A 428 -18.43 18.02 -13.88
C GLN A 428 -17.62 16.90 -13.25
N VAL A 429 -18.09 16.31 -12.15
CA VAL A 429 -17.35 15.31 -11.39
C VAL A 429 -18.29 14.19 -10.92
N THR A 430 -17.86 12.95 -11.07
CA THR A 430 -18.41 11.74 -10.45
C THR A 430 -17.26 10.85 -9.98
N SER A 431 -17.53 9.70 -9.39
CA SER A 431 -16.50 8.80 -8.89
C SER A 431 -16.91 7.35 -9.09
N THR A 432 -15.94 6.49 -9.36
CA THR A 432 -16.18 5.05 -9.50
C THR A 432 -14.98 4.23 -9.07
N GLU A 433 -15.23 3.01 -8.61
CA GLU A 433 -14.21 1.97 -8.50
C GLU A 433 -13.94 1.31 -9.87
N GLU A 434 -14.87 1.48 -10.82
CA GLU A 434 -15.05 0.67 -12.02
C GLU A 434 -15.66 1.49 -13.18
N TYR A 435 -14.93 1.66 -14.28
CA TYR A 435 -15.52 1.90 -15.62
C TYR A 435 -14.46 1.82 -16.74
N PRO A 436 -14.70 1.14 -17.87
CA PRO A 436 -15.76 0.14 -18.09
C PRO A 436 -15.45 -1.23 -17.45
N HIS A 437 -14.29 -1.38 -16.82
CA HIS A 437 -13.83 -2.63 -16.19
C HIS A 437 -13.22 -2.38 -14.81
N LEU A 438 -13.37 -3.34 -13.91
CA LEU A 438 -12.73 -3.33 -12.60
C LEU A 438 -11.21 -3.31 -12.76
N ARG A 439 -10.57 -2.29 -12.17
CA ARG A 439 -9.10 -2.20 -12.09
C ARG A 439 -8.64 -2.44 -10.65
N PRO A 440 -7.55 -3.20 -10.43
CA PRO A 440 -6.89 -3.28 -9.14
C PRO A 440 -6.58 -1.88 -8.58
N ALA A 441 -6.68 -1.70 -7.26
CA ALA A 441 -6.57 -0.41 -6.56
C ALA A 441 -5.40 0.47 -7.08
N ARG A 442 -4.21 -0.14 -7.21
CA ARG A 442 -2.98 0.51 -7.69
C ARG A 442 -3.01 1.02 -9.14
N TYR A 443 -3.93 0.51 -9.98
CA TYR A 443 -4.11 0.93 -11.38
C TYR A 443 -5.31 1.85 -11.59
N ARG A 444 -6.08 2.16 -10.53
CA ARG A 444 -7.20 3.09 -10.64
C ARG A 444 -6.66 4.49 -10.90
N ARG A 445 -7.23 5.16 -11.91
CA ARG A 445 -6.85 6.52 -12.32
C ARG A 445 -8.12 7.31 -12.60
N GLY A 446 -8.09 8.60 -12.28
CA GLY A 446 -9.16 9.48 -12.69
C GLY A 446 -9.11 9.68 -14.20
N PHE A 447 -10.26 9.93 -14.82
CA PHE A 447 -10.34 10.18 -16.25
C PHE A 447 -11.44 11.20 -16.54
N ILE A 448 -11.42 11.80 -17.73
CA ILE A 448 -12.48 12.69 -18.20
C ILE A 448 -13.22 11.97 -19.33
N HIS A 449 -14.54 11.83 -19.20
CA HIS A 449 -15.40 11.26 -20.22
C HIS A 449 -16.52 12.23 -20.57
N ASN A 450 -16.56 12.70 -21.82
CA ASN A 450 -17.55 13.68 -22.30
C ASN A 450 -17.67 14.93 -21.41
N GLY A 451 -16.53 15.46 -20.95
CA GLY A 451 -16.48 16.65 -20.09
C GLY A 451 -16.79 16.37 -18.61
N ILE A 452 -17.02 15.11 -18.23
CA ILE A 452 -17.24 14.70 -16.84
C ILE A 452 -15.96 14.05 -16.31
N MET A 453 -15.38 14.64 -15.28
CA MET A 453 -14.30 14.05 -14.48
C MET A 453 -14.85 12.88 -13.67
N VAL A 454 -14.13 11.76 -13.68
CA VAL A 454 -14.42 10.58 -12.91
C VAL A 454 -13.25 10.34 -11.98
N LEU A 455 -13.46 10.49 -10.67
CA LEU A 455 -12.45 10.28 -9.64
C LEU A 455 -12.35 8.79 -9.28
N PRO A 456 -11.14 8.26 -9.04
CA PRO A 456 -10.97 6.87 -8.66
C PRO A 456 -11.30 6.68 -7.17
N ARG A 457 -12.22 5.77 -6.83
CA ARG A 457 -12.47 5.36 -5.44
C ARG A 457 -11.51 4.24 -5.01
N GLN A 458 -11.17 4.21 -3.73
CA GLN A 458 -10.40 3.13 -3.11
C GLN A 458 -11.33 2.31 -2.21
N THR A 459 -11.12 1.00 -2.20
CA THR A 459 -11.80 0.08 -1.28
C THR A 459 -10.98 -0.05 0.00
N CYS A 460 -11.64 -0.30 1.13
CA CYS A 460 -10.98 -0.43 2.44
C CYS A 460 -11.26 -1.76 3.16
N GLY A 461 -11.62 -2.81 2.42
CA GLY A 461 -11.94 -4.14 2.99
C GLY A 461 -13.30 -4.23 3.71
N LEU A 462 -13.97 -3.09 3.93
CA LEU A 462 -15.37 -3.02 4.35
C LEU A 462 -16.26 -3.12 3.10
N PHE A 463 -16.90 -4.28 2.91
CA PHE A 463 -17.75 -4.55 1.74
C PHE A 463 -19.14 -3.92 1.91
N THR A 464 -19.82 -3.71 0.79
CA THR A 464 -21.14 -3.05 0.71
C THR A 464 -22.32 -3.90 1.21
N HIS A 465 -22.10 -5.18 1.48
CA HIS A 465 -23.12 -6.00 2.15
C HIS A 465 -23.09 -5.71 3.66
N THR A 466 -24.26 -5.72 4.30
CA THR A 466 -24.34 -5.63 5.77
C THR A 466 -23.56 -6.80 6.37
N ILE A 467 -22.40 -6.48 6.95
CA ILE A 467 -21.54 -7.44 7.63
C ILE A 467 -21.56 -7.07 9.11
N PHE A 468 -22.06 -7.98 9.94
CA PHE A 468 -21.94 -7.81 11.38
C PHE A 468 -20.48 -7.99 11.79
N TYR A 469 -20.04 -7.25 12.80
CA TYR A 469 -18.63 -7.23 13.23
C TYR A 469 -18.08 -8.63 13.58
N ASN A 470 -18.91 -9.49 14.16
CA ASN A 470 -18.61 -10.89 14.47
C ASN A 470 -18.57 -11.82 13.24
N GLU A 471 -19.13 -11.38 12.12
CA GLU A 471 -19.20 -12.10 10.84
C GLU A 471 -18.20 -11.55 9.81
N TYR A 472 -17.39 -10.55 10.19
CA TYR A 472 -16.35 -10.01 9.31
C TYR A 472 -15.41 -11.13 8.84
N PRO A 473 -15.16 -11.28 7.53
CA PRO A 473 -14.26 -12.32 7.03
C PRO A 473 -12.87 -12.22 7.66
N GLY A 474 -12.44 -13.28 8.35
CA GLY A 474 -11.17 -13.30 9.09
C GLY A 474 -11.24 -12.68 10.50
N GLY A 475 -12.40 -12.15 10.91
CA GLY A 475 -12.69 -11.57 12.22
C GLY A 475 -12.02 -10.22 12.45
N SER A 476 -12.19 -9.67 13.65
CA SER A 476 -11.63 -8.36 14.05
C SER A 476 -10.12 -8.24 13.85
N ARG A 477 -9.38 -9.34 13.97
CA ARG A 477 -7.92 -9.37 13.76
C ARG A 477 -7.51 -8.96 12.34
N GLU A 478 -8.36 -9.22 11.35
CA GLU A 478 -8.06 -8.84 9.97
C GLU A 478 -8.21 -7.32 9.77
N LEU A 479 -9.19 -6.70 10.44
CA LEU A 479 -9.29 -5.23 10.50
C LEU A 479 -8.04 -4.62 11.16
N ASP A 480 -7.59 -5.17 12.29
CA ASP A 480 -6.38 -4.68 12.98
C ASP A 480 -5.12 -4.78 12.10
N ARG A 481 -4.99 -5.87 11.32
CA ARG A 481 -3.90 -6.06 10.36
C ARG A 481 -3.93 -5.02 9.24
N SER A 482 -5.11 -4.60 8.79
CA SER A 482 -5.24 -3.59 7.73
C SER A 482 -4.64 -2.23 8.13
N ILE A 483 -4.67 -1.89 9.43
CA ILE A 483 -4.23 -0.61 9.97
C ILE A 483 -2.73 -0.61 10.29
N ARG A 484 -2.18 -1.73 10.77
CA ARG A 484 -0.75 -1.84 11.17
C ARG A 484 0.14 -2.27 10.00
N GLY A 485 0.23 -1.43 8.98
CA GLY A 485 1.06 -1.73 7.80
C GLY A 485 0.40 -2.61 6.74
N GLY A 486 -0.89 -2.91 6.91
CA GLY A 486 -1.72 -3.61 5.95
C GLY A 486 -2.34 -2.70 4.90
N GLU A 487 -3.42 -3.16 4.28
CA GLU A 487 -4.02 -2.54 3.09
C GLU A 487 -4.43 -1.08 3.30
N LEU A 488 -5.16 -0.77 4.37
CA LEU A 488 -5.64 0.59 4.64
C LEU A 488 -4.46 1.55 4.87
N PHE A 489 -3.47 1.11 5.65
CA PHE A 489 -2.25 1.88 5.87
C PHE A 489 -1.52 2.19 4.56
N LEU A 490 -1.35 1.18 3.70
CA LEU A 490 -0.65 1.34 2.41
C LEU A 490 -1.45 2.21 1.43
N THR A 491 -2.77 2.16 1.49
CA THR A 491 -3.65 3.03 0.69
C THR A 491 -3.43 4.50 1.04
N VAL A 492 -3.33 4.82 2.34
CA VAL A 492 -3.00 6.18 2.79
C VAL A 492 -1.55 6.53 2.47
N LEU A 493 -0.61 5.60 2.63
CA LEU A 493 0.81 5.87 2.42
C LEU A 493 1.15 6.16 0.95
N LEU A 494 0.72 5.27 0.04
CA LEU A 494 1.26 5.12 -1.31
C LEU A 494 0.41 5.78 -2.40
N ASN A 495 -0.78 6.28 -2.09
CA ASN A 495 -1.68 6.84 -3.10
C ASN A 495 -1.54 8.37 -3.14
N PRO A 496 -0.65 8.94 -3.98
CA PRO A 496 -0.54 10.37 -4.10
C PRO A 496 -1.83 10.96 -4.66
N HIS A 497 -2.20 12.11 -4.13
CA HIS A 497 -3.35 12.85 -4.62
C HIS A 497 -3.12 13.26 -6.09
N PRO A 498 -4.13 13.20 -6.98
CA PRO A 498 -3.96 13.48 -8.41
C PRO A 498 -3.53 14.90 -8.80
N LEU A 499 -3.33 15.84 -7.86
CA LEU A 499 -3.01 17.24 -8.16
C LEU A 499 -1.68 17.45 -8.91
N ALA A 500 -0.83 16.42 -9.04
CA ALA A 500 0.30 16.46 -9.97
C ALA A 500 -0.13 16.56 -11.45
N ASP A 501 -1.38 16.21 -11.77
CA ASP A 501 -2.06 16.59 -13.00
C ASP A 501 -2.94 17.81 -12.69
N GLN A 502 -2.44 19.01 -13.02
CA GLN A 502 -2.95 20.36 -12.72
C GLN A 502 -4.37 20.71 -13.22
N CYS A 503 -5.34 19.80 -13.25
CA CYS A 503 -6.68 20.09 -13.77
C CYS A 503 -7.87 19.63 -12.92
N LEU A 504 -7.67 19.04 -11.73
CA LEU A 504 -8.76 18.27 -11.10
C LEU A 504 -9.27 18.77 -9.74
N TYR A 505 -8.77 19.91 -9.23
CA TYR A 505 -9.36 20.51 -8.03
C TYR A 505 -9.26 22.03 -8.11
N ASP A 506 -10.36 22.68 -8.50
CA ASP A 506 -10.57 24.06 -8.14
C ASP A 506 -11.03 24.08 -6.66
N PRO A 507 -10.28 24.69 -5.73
CA PRO A 507 -10.68 24.83 -4.34
C PRO A 507 -11.93 25.72 -4.15
N SER A 508 -12.47 26.31 -5.22
CA SER A 508 -13.80 26.93 -5.28
C SER A 508 -14.95 25.92 -5.36
N VAL A 509 -14.68 24.65 -5.72
CA VAL A 509 -15.64 23.53 -5.65
C VAL A 509 -15.73 23.02 -4.21
N LYS A 510 -16.03 23.94 -3.29
CA LYS A 510 -16.54 23.64 -1.96
C LYS A 510 -18.04 23.51 -2.11
N LEU A 511 -18.53 22.28 -2.19
CA LEU A 511 -19.98 22.06 -2.27
C LEU A 511 -20.73 22.43 -0.99
N TRP A 512 -20.05 22.84 0.10
CA TRP A 512 -20.69 23.21 1.35
C TRP A 512 -19.90 24.28 2.12
N LYS A 513 -20.41 25.52 2.08
CA LYS A 513 -20.43 26.45 3.21
C LYS A 513 -21.86 26.94 3.37
#